data_AF-A0A8H5PU22-F1
#
_entry.id   AF-A0A8H5PU22-F1
#
_cell.length_a   1.000
_cell.length_b   1.000
_cell.length_c   1.000
_cell.angle_alpha   90.00
_cell.angle_beta   90.00
_cell.angle_gamma   90.00
#
_symmetry.space_group_name_H-M   'P 1'
#
loop_
_entity.id
_entity.type
_entity.pdbx_description
1 polymer ?
#
loop_
_entity_poly.entity_id
_entity_poly.type
_entity_poly.pdbx_seq_one_letter_code
_entity_poly.pdbx_strand_id
1 'polypeptide(L)'
;MDLPDQSLENFNILDRLPLELLNQVIYTVPNVDIKNLRLTCSYLGNISFPRFNRAFISANPRDIEVFTLIANHDVFRFKVTEIIYDDSRFDHTWSKRFIKSNDNTGDHRRALWCFKRFYNSIVRVIDTKEEEYQSKLHVKKAFKTRCTLAESFEIYEKLKSQQDEVLAAGRDAEALRYGLLRFPNLRRVTLSPAVHGILGRPLYSTPTIRSFPEGLIYPLHRGWPETNIVEEHPLRSWDESSRREWHGLCVVTKQVAQHILKNPMFGLSEFVLESRQLWTGIN
;
A
#
# COMPACT_ATOMS: atom_id res chain seq x y z
N MET A 1 -14.42 18.64 -48.99
CA MET A 1 -13.25 19.48 -48.62
C MET A 1 -12.81 18.93 -47.29
N ASP A 2 -11.96 17.90 -47.36
CA ASP A 2 -11.57 17.10 -46.20
C ASP A 2 -10.50 17.87 -45.40
N LEU A 3 -10.76 18.05 -44.11
CA LEU A 3 -9.77 18.58 -43.17
C LEU A 3 -8.62 17.56 -43.08
N PRO A 4 -7.35 17.98 -43.24
CA PRO A 4 -6.24 17.08 -43.09
C PRO A 4 -6.18 16.56 -41.65
N ASP A 5 -5.99 15.25 -41.53
CA ASP A 5 -5.87 14.51 -40.29
C ASP A 5 -4.62 14.97 -39.52
N GLN A 6 -4.80 15.88 -38.56
CA GLN A 6 -3.75 16.46 -37.71
C GLN A 6 -2.99 15.41 -36.87
N SER A 7 -3.45 14.15 -36.85
CA SER A 7 -2.76 13.08 -36.14
C SER A 7 -1.41 12.71 -36.79
N LEU A 8 -1.29 12.81 -38.11
CA LEU A 8 -0.06 12.41 -38.84
C LEU A 8 1.08 13.43 -38.70
N GLU A 9 0.79 14.73 -38.57
CA GLU A 9 1.82 15.78 -38.44
C GLU A 9 2.50 15.75 -37.06
N ASN A 10 1.80 15.33 -36.00
CA ASN A 10 2.33 15.32 -34.63
C ASN A 10 3.38 14.23 -34.38
N PHE A 11 3.33 13.09 -35.08
CA PHE A 11 4.37 12.05 -34.97
C PHE A 11 5.73 12.54 -35.49
N ASN A 12 5.72 13.43 -36.49
CA ASN A 12 6.91 13.96 -37.15
C ASN A 12 7.77 14.86 -36.23
N ILE A 13 7.19 15.40 -35.14
CA ILE A 13 7.91 16.25 -34.17
C ILE A 13 8.69 15.39 -33.16
N LEU A 14 8.09 14.31 -32.68
CA LEU A 14 8.70 13.44 -31.68
C LEU A 14 9.88 12.64 -32.25
N ASP A 15 9.79 12.23 -33.51
CA ASP A 15 10.87 11.53 -34.21
C ASP A 15 12.08 12.43 -34.52
N ARG A 16 11.90 13.76 -34.46
CA ARG A 16 12.96 14.75 -34.70
C ARG A 16 13.64 15.24 -33.43
N LEU A 17 13.12 14.89 -32.25
CA LEU A 17 13.72 15.30 -30.99
C LEU A 17 14.90 14.36 -30.64
N PRO A 18 16.08 14.90 -30.26
CA PRO A 18 17.14 14.08 -29.68
C PRO A 18 16.63 13.26 -28.49
N LEU A 19 17.07 12.01 -28.39
CA LEU A 19 16.62 11.06 -27.37
C LEU A 19 16.82 11.60 -25.95
N GLU A 20 17.86 12.38 -25.73
CA GLU A 20 18.18 13.04 -24.46
C GLU A 20 17.09 14.03 -24.06
N LEU A 21 16.65 14.88 -25.00
CA LEU A 21 15.59 15.87 -24.73
C LEU A 21 14.24 15.17 -24.54
N LEU A 22 13.98 14.13 -25.32
CA LEU A 22 12.74 13.37 -25.19
C LEU A 22 12.68 12.63 -23.85
N ASN A 23 13.80 12.06 -23.42
CA ASN A 23 13.92 11.45 -22.10
C ASN A 23 13.72 12.46 -20.96
N GLN A 24 14.20 13.70 -21.09
CA GLN A 24 13.94 14.76 -20.10
C GLN A 24 12.44 15.07 -19.99
N VAL A 25 11.74 15.17 -21.12
CA VAL A 25 10.28 15.38 -21.15
C VAL A 25 9.57 14.19 -20.51
N ILE A 26 9.91 12.95 -20.90
CA ILE A 26 9.34 11.75 -20.28
C ILE A 26 9.62 11.74 -18.77
N TYR A 27 10.78 12.24 -18.34
CA TYR A 27 11.17 12.31 -16.94
C TYR A 27 10.36 13.30 -16.10
N THR A 28 9.59 14.21 -16.68
CA THR A 28 8.65 15.06 -15.91
C THR A 28 7.25 14.46 -15.77
N VAL A 29 6.93 13.44 -16.57
CA VAL A 29 5.57 12.87 -16.68
C VAL A 29 5.29 11.85 -15.57
N PRO A 30 4.14 11.89 -14.85
CA PRO A 30 3.78 10.90 -13.84
C PRO A 30 3.73 9.45 -14.37
N ASN A 31 3.91 8.46 -13.48
CA ASN A 31 3.87 7.05 -13.89
C ASN A 31 2.54 6.62 -14.54
N VAL A 32 1.42 7.26 -14.20
CA VAL A 32 0.12 7.00 -14.85
C VAL A 32 0.16 7.40 -16.33
N ASP A 33 0.71 8.57 -16.62
CA ASP A 33 0.80 9.11 -17.97
C ASP A 33 1.91 8.43 -18.78
N ILE A 34 3.00 7.98 -18.14
CA ILE A 34 4.00 7.13 -18.80
C ILE A 34 3.36 5.85 -19.36
N LYS A 35 2.41 5.25 -18.63
CA LYS A 35 1.72 4.06 -19.14
C LYS A 35 0.92 4.37 -20.39
N ASN A 36 0.20 5.50 -20.41
CA ASN A 36 -0.54 5.96 -21.58
C ASN A 36 0.40 6.26 -22.75
N LEU A 37 1.52 6.94 -22.48
CA LEU A 37 2.54 7.28 -23.47
C LEU A 37 3.16 6.02 -24.11
N ARG A 38 3.38 4.96 -23.34
CA ARG A 38 3.89 3.68 -23.88
C ARG A 38 2.92 3.01 -24.86
N LEU A 39 1.62 3.33 -24.79
CA LEU A 39 0.59 2.73 -25.63
C LEU A 39 0.38 3.49 -26.94
N THR A 40 0.96 4.68 -27.12
CA THR A 40 0.74 5.50 -28.32
C THR A 40 1.50 4.97 -29.54
N CYS A 41 2.76 4.54 -29.38
CA CYS A 41 3.54 3.92 -30.44
C CYS A 41 4.68 3.04 -29.89
N SER A 42 5.24 2.17 -30.75
CA SER A 42 6.33 1.25 -30.38
C SER A 42 7.60 1.97 -29.93
N TYR A 43 7.95 3.10 -30.57
CA TYR A 43 9.10 3.92 -30.20
C TYR A 43 8.99 4.41 -28.76
N LEU A 44 7.86 5.08 -28.42
CA LEU A 44 7.60 5.56 -27.06
C LEU A 44 7.43 4.41 -26.06
N GLY A 45 6.87 3.27 -26.48
CA GLY A 45 6.80 2.04 -25.68
C GLY A 45 8.17 1.52 -25.25
N ASN A 46 9.17 1.66 -26.12
CA ASN A 46 10.54 1.18 -25.88
C ASN A 46 11.38 2.14 -25.03
N ILE A 47 11.17 3.46 -25.14
CA ILE A 47 11.99 4.45 -24.40
C ILE A 47 11.34 4.92 -23.09
N SER A 48 10.01 4.86 -22.97
CA SER A 48 9.29 5.40 -21.81
C SER A 48 9.21 4.38 -20.68
N PHE A 49 10.26 4.25 -19.87
CA PHE A 49 10.26 3.31 -18.75
C PHE A 49 9.49 3.85 -17.54
N PRO A 50 8.55 3.08 -16.95
CA PRO A 50 7.92 3.48 -15.69
C PRO A 50 8.97 3.57 -14.58
N ARG A 51 8.82 4.54 -13.68
CA ARG A 51 9.73 4.75 -12.55
C ARG A 51 9.39 3.77 -11.44
N PHE A 52 10.15 2.68 -11.34
CA PHE A 52 10.07 1.67 -10.29
C PHE A 52 11.15 1.88 -9.22
N ASN A 53 11.25 3.10 -8.69
CA ASN A 53 12.24 3.41 -7.66
C ASN A 53 11.88 2.77 -6.31
N ARG A 54 10.59 2.49 -6.11
CA ARG A 54 10.02 1.89 -4.90
C ARG A 54 9.39 0.55 -5.21
N ALA A 55 9.75 -0.48 -4.45
CA ALA A 55 9.07 -1.77 -4.43
C ALA A 55 8.22 -1.88 -3.16
N PHE A 56 6.98 -2.34 -3.30
CA PHE A 56 6.04 -2.49 -2.19
C PHE A 56 5.89 -3.96 -1.84
N ILE A 57 5.92 -4.26 -0.54
CA ILE A 57 5.68 -5.60 -0.02
C ILE A 57 4.78 -5.50 1.20
N SER A 58 3.88 -6.46 1.36
CA SER A 58 3.01 -6.57 2.52
C SER A 58 2.74 -8.04 2.81
N ALA A 59 2.02 -8.31 3.89
CA ALA A 59 1.44 -9.62 4.12
C ALA A 59 0.21 -9.89 3.23
N ASN A 60 0.26 -9.52 1.94
CA ASN A 60 -0.79 -9.83 0.97
C ASN A 60 -0.17 -10.55 -0.24
N PRO A 61 -0.78 -11.65 -0.75
CA PRO A 61 -0.22 -12.41 -1.87
C PRO A 61 0.05 -11.57 -3.11
N ARG A 62 -0.80 -10.57 -3.40
CA ARG A 62 -0.67 -9.71 -4.58
C ARG A 62 0.56 -8.80 -4.50
N ASP A 63 0.86 -8.26 -3.33
CA ASP A 63 2.06 -7.46 -3.12
C ASP A 63 3.32 -8.34 -3.23
N ILE A 64 3.31 -9.56 -2.65
CA ILE A 64 4.41 -10.53 -2.77
C ILE A 64 4.64 -10.94 -4.23
N GLU A 65 3.58 -11.24 -4.97
CA GLU A 65 3.64 -11.60 -6.39
C GLU A 65 4.34 -10.50 -7.18
N VAL A 66 3.84 -9.27 -7.11
CA VAL A 66 4.38 -8.14 -7.87
C VAL A 66 5.80 -7.79 -7.42
N PHE A 67 6.08 -7.83 -6.12
CA PHE A 67 7.43 -7.62 -5.59
C PHE A 67 8.44 -8.63 -6.16
N THR A 68 8.05 -9.90 -6.21
CA THR A 68 8.87 -10.99 -6.76
C THR A 68 9.07 -10.83 -8.27
N LEU A 69 8.02 -10.42 -9.01
CA LEU A 69 8.14 -10.10 -10.44
C LEU A 69 9.13 -8.96 -10.69
N ILE A 70 9.11 -7.91 -9.87
CA ILE A 70 10.09 -6.81 -9.96
C ILE A 70 11.51 -7.31 -9.67
N ALA A 71 11.69 -8.14 -8.63
CA ALA A 71 12.98 -8.74 -8.28
C ALA A 71 13.56 -9.65 -9.39
N ASN A 72 12.69 -10.31 -10.15
CA ASN A 72 13.09 -11.15 -11.27
C ASN A 72 13.30 -10.40 -12.59
N HIS A 73 12.80 -9.17 -12.71
CA HIS A 73 12.93 -8.42 -13.95
C HIS A 73 14.37 -7.93 -14.18
N ASP A 74 14.91 -8.16 -15.38
CA ASP A 74 16.29 -7.83 -15.76
C ASP A 74 16.63 -6.34 -15.85
N VAL A 75 15.64 -5.47 -15.69
CA VAL A 75 15.78 -4.01 -15.84
C VAL A 75 15.30 -3.33 -14.57
N PHE A 76 14.08 -3.66 -14.12
CA PHE A 76 13.47 -2.96 -12.99
C PHE A 76 14.14 -3.27 -11.64
N ARG A 77 14.71 -4.46 -11.44
CA ARG A 77 15.40 -4.79 -10.19
C ARG A 77 16.56 -3.84 -9.87
N PHE A 78 17.22 -3.31 -10.91
CA PHE A 78 18.30 -2.34 -10.78
C PHE A 78 17.81 -0.91 -10.53
N LYS A 79 16.52 -0.63 -10.77
CA LYS A 79 15.93 0.70 -10.53
C LYS A 79 15.36 0.85 -9.12
N VAL A 80 15.12 -0.25 -8.41
CA VAL A 80 14.62 -0.22 -7.03
C VAL A 80 15.71 0.33 -6.11
N THR A 81 15.39 1.43 -5.44
CA THR A 81 16.26 2.12 -4.48
C THR A 81 15.65 2.15 -3.08
N GLU A 82 14.35 1.87 -2.96
CA GLU A 82 13.63 1.81 -1.70
C GLU A 82 12.64 0.63 -1.68
N ILE A 83 12.62 -0.11 -0.56
CA ILE A 83 11.54 -1.04 -0.24
C ILE A 83 10.60 -0.34 0.75
N ILE A 84 9.30 -0.41 0.49
CA ILE A 84 8.26 -0.04 1.46
C ILE A 84 7.57 -1.32 1.92
N TYR A 85 7.75 -1.66 3.19
CA TYR A 85 7.08 -2.75 3.86
C TYR A 85 5.81 -2.21 4.53
N ASP A 86 4.67 -2.68 4.08
CA ASP A 86 3.35 -2.40 4.64
C ASP A 86 3.01 -3.43 5.74
N ASP A 87 2.98 -2.96 6.98
CA ASP A 87 2.64 -3.77 8.15
C ASP A 87 1.19 -3.54 8.61
N SER A 88 0.33 -2.99 7.75
CA SER A 88 -1.09 -2.83 8.06
C SER A 88 -1.80 -4.17 8.21
N ARG A 89 -2.79 -4.21 9.12
CA ARG A 89 -3.51 -5.44 9.48
C ARG A 89 -5.00 -5.35 9.19
N PHE A 90 -5.52 -6.39 8.53
CA PHE A 90 -6.95 -6.65 8.40
C PHE A 90 -7.42 -7.43 9.62
N ASP A 91 -7.42 -6.77 10.78
CA ASP A 91 -7.79 -7.40 12.04
C ASP A 91 -9.13 -6.86 12.54
N HIS A 92 -9.89 -7.74 13.18
CA HIS A 92 -11.13 -7.42 13.87
C HIS A 92 -10.91 -6.54 15.09
N THR A 93 -9.68 -6.17 15.47
CA THR A 93 -9.37 -5.37 16.67
C THR A 93 -9.92 -3.95 16.68
N TRP A 94 -10.51 -3.44 15.59
CA TRP A 94 -11.50 -2.35 15.68
C TRP A 94 -12.60 -2.66 16.72
N SER A 95 -12.92 -3.94 16.88
CA SER A 95 -13.75 -4.45 17.96
C SER A 95 -13.21 -4.07 19.34
N LYS A 96 -11.91 -4.10 19.64
CA LYS A 96 -11.40 -3.76 20.99
C LYS A 96 -11.82 -2.36 21.47
N ARG A 97 -11.91 -1.38 20.56
CA ARG A 97 -12.45 -0.03 20.86
C ARG A 97 -13.95 -0.01 21.17
N PHE A 98 -14.70 -0.99 20.69
CA PHE A 98 -16.15 -1.16 20.91
C PHE A 98 -16.50 -2.30 21.88
N ILE A 99 -15.53 -3.12 22.29
CA ILE A 99 -15.69 -4.21 23.25
C ILE A 99 -15.59 -3.63 24.65
N LYS A 100 -16.72 -3.16 25.16
CA LYS A 100 -17.02 -3.18 26.59
C LYS A 100 -18.03 -4.29 26.95
N SER A 101 -18.57 -5.03 25.97
CA SER A 101 -19.64 -6.00 26.23
C SER A 101 -19.14 -7.44 26.25
N ASN A 102 -19.61 -8.12 27.29
CA ASN A 102 -19.31 -9.45 27.77
C ASN A 102 -20.02 -10.54 26.93
N ASP A 103 -19.99 -10.45 25.60
CA ASP A 103 -20.84 -11.29 24.74
C ASP A 103 -20.06 -12.43 24.05
N ASN A 104 -20.37 -13.67 24.45
CA ASN A 104 -19.86 -14.94 23.91
C ASN A 104 -20.52 -15.31 22.58
N THR A 105 -20.70 -14.36 21.67
CA THR A 105 -21.19 -14.68 20.32
C THR A 105 -20.02 -15.15 19.45
N GLY A 106 -20.23 -16.24 18.70
CA GLY A 106 -19.21 -16.84 17.82
C GLY A 106 -18.50 -15.81 16.91
N ASP A 107 -17.21 -16.05 16.69
CA ASP A 107 -16.24 -15.08 16.14
C ASP A 107 -16.71 -14.38 14.86
N HIS A 108 -17.27 -15.14 13.91
CA HIS A 108 -17.76 -14.59 12.63
C HIS A 108 -19.00 -13.69 12.77
N ARG A 109 -19.97 -14.01 13.66
CA ARG A 109 -21.13 -13.11 13.90
C ARG A 109 -20.68 -11.79 14.51
N ARG A 110 -19.65 -11.83 15.36
CA ARG A 110 -19.04 -10.65 15.97
C ARG A 110 -18.26 -9.82 14.95
N ALA A 111 -17.50 -10.47 14.07
CA ALA A 111 -16.79 -9.83 12.97
C ALA A 111 -17.75 -9.06 12.04
N LEU A 112 -18.83 -9.71 11.60
CA LEU A 112 -19.85 -9.09 10.76
C LEU A 112 -20.52 -7.89 11.44
N TRP A 113 -20.85 -8.01 12.74
CA TRP A 113 -21.44 -6.90 13.49
C TRP A 113 -20.51 -5.68 13.57
N CYS A 114 -19.22 -5.90 13.89
CA CYS A 114 -18.23 -4.83 13.97
C CYS A 114 -18.04 -4.16 12.59
N PHE A 115 -17.94 -4.98 11.54
CA PHE A 115 -17.82 -4.51 10.17
C PHE A 115 -19.03 -3.66 9.76
N LYS A 116 -20.25 -4.14 10.04
CA LYS A 116 -21.50 -3.40 9.76
C LYS A 116 -21.53 -2.06 10.46
N ARG A 117 -21.08 -1.97 11.71
CA ARG A 117 -20.99 -0.71 12.46
C ARG A 117 -20.00 0.25 11.81
N PHE A 118 -18.81 -0.21 11.46
CA PHE A 118 -17.80 0.59 10.76
C PHE A 118 -18.34 1.09 9.42
N TYR A 119 -18.85 0.18 8.59
CA TYR A 119 -19.40 0.49 7.28
C TYR A 119 -20.50 1.55 7.37
N ASN A 120 -21.46 1.40 8.29
CA ASN A 120 -22.52 2.38 8.50
C ASN A 120 -21.98 3.75 8.94
N SER A 121 -20.89 3.80 9.72
CA SER A 121 -20.26 5.07 10.11
C SER A 121 -19.66 5.80 8.90
N ILE A 122 -19.02 5.06 7.99
CA ILE A 122 -18.46 5.61 6.75
C ILE A 122 -19.58 6.05 5.80
N VAL A 123 -20.62 5.24 5.64
CA VAL A 123 -21.79 5.61 4.81
C VAL A 123 -22.47 6.87 5.31
N ARG A 124 -22.68 7.01 6.63
CA ARG A 124 -23.22 8.24 7.22
C ARG A 124 -22.40 9.46 6.81
N VAL A 125 -21.07 9.35 6.89
CA VAL A 125 -20.15 10.43 6.49
C VAL A 125 -20.24 10.75 5.00
N ILE A 126 -20.36 9.74 4.14
CA ILE A 126 -20.50 9.92 2.69
C ILE A 126 -21.84 10.62 2.36
N ASP A 127 -22.93 10.19 3.01
CA ASP A 127 -24.30 10.65 2.72
C ASP A 127 -24.68 11.97 3.41
N THR A 128 -23.85 12.46 4.35
CA THR A 128 -24.06 13.78 4.99
C THR A 128 -24.01 14.89 3.92
N LYS A 129 -24.73 16.01 4.10
CA LYS A 129 -24.71 17.13 3.13
C LYS A 129 -23.31 17.75 3.02
N GLU A 130 -22.95 18.30 1.86
CA GLU A 130 -21.61 18.88 1.61
C GLU A 130 -21.32 20.12 2.47
N GLU A 131 -22.37 20.87 2.82
CA GLU A 131 -22.28 22.12 3.59
C GLU A 131 -21.81 21.92 5.05
N GLU A 132 -21.94 20.72 5.60
CA GLU A 132 -21.56 20.42 7.00
C GLU A 132 -20.08 20.00 7.16
N TYR A 133 -19.41 19.49 6.12
CA TYR A 133 -18.04 18.92 6.23
C TYR A 133 -17.19 19.04 4.95
N GLN A 134 -16.58 20.21 4.72
CA GLN A 134 -15.63 20.45 3.62
C GLN A 134 -14.38 19.54 3.68
N SER A 135 -13.96 19.09 4.87
CA SER A 135 -12.77 18.23 5.07
C SER A 135 -12.86 16.84 4.42
N LYS A 136 -14.05 16.43 3.94
CA LYS A 136 -14.31 15.04 3.47
C LYS A 136 -14.71 14.93 2.01
N LEU A 137 -14.55 15.98 1.21
CA LEU A 137 -14.86 15.98 -0.22
C LEU A 137 -14.17 14.84 -0.99
N HIS A 138 -12.92 14.53 -0.64
CA HIS A 138 -12.16 13.43 -1.25
C HIS A 138 -12.80 12.06 -1.00
N VAL A 139 -13.39 11.82 0.18
CA VAL A 139 -14.11 10.58 0.50
C VAL A 139 -15.38 10.50 -0.34
N LYS A 140 -16.19 11.57 -0.38
CA LYS A 140 -17.41 11.55 -1.20
C LYS A 140 -17.12 11.28 -2.68
N LYS A 141 -16.07 11.89 -3.22
CA LYS A 141 -15.63 11.66 -4.60
C LYS A 141 -15.16 10.21 -4.82
N ALA A 142 -14.34 9.67 -3.92
CA ALA A 142 -13.80 8.31 -4.04
C ALA A 142 -14.85 7.20 -3.83
N PHE A 143 -15.98 7.53 -3.19
CA PHE A 143 -17.04 6.59 -2.82
C PHE A 143 -18.39 6.92 -3.47
N LYS A 144 -18.39 7.66 -4.58
CA LYS A 144 -19.59 7.94 -5.38
C LYS A 144 -20.26 6.64 -5.85
N THR A 145 -19.45 5.67 -6.25
CA THR A 145 -19.82 4.30 -6.63
C THR A 145 -19.31 3.32 -5.57
N ARG A 146 -19.82 3.43 -4.34
CA ARG A 146 -19.40 2.54 -3.24
C ARG A 146 -19.89 1.11 -3.42
N CYS A 147 -19.04 0.15 -3.04
CA CYS A 147 -19.46 -1.24 -2.85
C CYS A 147 -20.53 -1.32 -1.76
N THR A 148 -21.44 -2.29 -1.86
CA THR A 148 -22.42 -2.61 -0.82
C THR A 148 -21.74 -3.17 0.43
N LEU A 149 -22.50 -3.26 1.53
CA LEU A 149 -22.04 -3.89 2.77
C LEU A 149 -21.59 -5.34 2.53
N ALA A 150 -22.36 -6.11 1.75
CA ALA A 150 -22.10 -7.51 1.49
C ALA A 150 -20.82 -7.69 0.66
N GLU A 151 -20.70 -6.97 -0.46
CA GLU A 151 -19.50 -7.01 -1.31
C GLU A 151 -18.26 -6.58 -0.55
N SER A 152 -18.36 -5.51 0.23
CA SER A 152 -17.23 -5.00 1.01
C SER A 152 -16.78 -5.98 2.09
N PHE A 153 -17.74 -6.65 2.75
CA PHE A 153 -17.45 -7.63 3.79
C PHE A 153 -16.80 -8.89 3.21
N GLU A 154 -17.34 -9.41 2.11
CA GLU A 154 -16.79 -10.58 1.42
C GLU A 154 -15.33 -10.36 0.99
N ILE A 155 -15.05 -9.19 0.38
CA ILE A 155 -13.69 -8.84 -0.02
C ILE A 155 -12.78 -8.67 1.20
N TYR A 156 -13.26 -8.02 2.26
CA TYR A 156 -12.50 -7.86 3.49
C TYR A 156 -12.13 -9.21 4.12
N GLU A 157 -13.06 -10.16 4.22
CA GLU A 157 -12.80 -11.49 4.78
C GLU A 157 -11.78 -12.25 3.94
N LYS A 158 -11.87 -12.16 2.61
CA LYS A 158 -10.88 -12.74 1.71
C LYS A 158 -9.48 -12.14 1.94
N LEU A 159 -9.37 -10.81 2.01
CA LEU A 159 -8.09 -10.13 2.24
C LEU A 159 -7.47 -10.53 3.57
N LYS A 160 -8.29 -10.64 4.62
CA LYS A 160 -7.87 -11.11 5.93
C LYS A 160 -7.36 -12.55 5.87
N SER A 161 -8.14 -13.47 5.32
CA SER A 161 -7.74 -14.88 5.21
C SER A 161 -6.40 -15.04 4.49
N GLN A 162 -6.25 -14.32 3.37
CA GLN A 162 -5.00 -14.31 2.61
C GLN A 162 -3.82 -13.75 3.42
N GLN A 163 -4.06 -12.71 4.22
CA GLN A 163 -3.04 -12.14 5.09
C GLN A 163 -2.62 -13.13 6.18
N ASP A 164 -3.58 -13.76 6.86
CA ASP A 164 -3.32 -14.76 7.90
C ASP A 164 -2.49 -15.93 7.34
N GLU A 165 -2.85 -16.44 6.16
CA GLU A 165 -2.09 -17.50 5.47
C GLU A 165 -0.66 -17.09 5.12
N VAL A 166 -0.46 -15.86 4.62
CA VAL A 166 0.88 -15.34 4.31
C VAL A 166 1.75 -15.27 5.56
N LEU A 167 1.20 -14.76 6.66
CA LEU A 167 1.90 -14.60 7.93
C LEU A 167 2.23 -15.94 8.57
N ALA A 168 1.26 -16.86 8.60
CA ALA A 168 1.44 -18.20 9.14
C ALA A 168 2.55 -18.97 8.41
N ALA A 169 2.65 -18.78 7.09
CA ALA A 169 3.68 -19.39 6.26
C ALA A 169 5.00 -18.58 6.21
N GLY A 170 5.06 -17.38 6.80
CA GLY A 170 6.23 -16.49 6.74
C GLY A 170 6.62 -16.06 5.33
N ARG A 171 5.67 -16.04 4.39
CA ARG A 171 5.94 -15.76 2.96
C ARG A 171 6.36 -14.31 2.72
N ASP A 172 5.89 -13.39 3.54
CA ASP A 172 6.29 -11.99 3.54
C ASP A 172 7.76 -11.81 3.91
N ALA A 173 8.23 -12.53 4.94
CA ALA A 173 9.63 -12.50 5.37
C ALA A 173 10.56 -13.09 4.32
N GLU A 174 10.16 -14.20 3.69
CA GLU A 174 10.91 -14.84 2.61
C GLU A 174 10.96 -13.95 1.35
N ALA A 175 9.84 -13.35 0.97
CA ALA A 175 9.80 -12.41 -0.15
C ALA A 175 10.68 -11.17 0.12
N LEU A 176 10.65 -10.61 1.34
CA LEU A 176 11.55 -9.51 1.71
C LEU A 176 13.01 -9.93 1.59
N ARG A 177 13.39 -11.08 2.14
CA ARG A 177 14.74 -11.64 2.04
C ARG A 177 15.18 -11.80 0.59
N TYR A 178 14.27 -12.26 -0.27
CA TYR A 178 14.52 -12.40 -1.70
C TYR A 178 14.76 -11.04 -2.37
N GLY A 179 13.95 -10.03 -2.07
CA GLY A 179 14.13 -8.68 -2.59
C GLY A 179 15.47 -8.05 -2.18
N LEU A 180 15.86 -8.19 -0.92
CA LEU A 180 17.16 -7.70 -0.42
C LEU A 180 18.33 -8.28 -1.24
N LEU A 181 18.26 -9.55 -1.64
CA LEU A 181 19.26 -10.19 -2.49
C LEU A 181 19.24 -9.67 -3.94
N ARG A 182 18.08 -9.28 -4.45
CA ARG A 182 17.84 -9.04 -5.88
C ARG A 182 17.82 -7.56 -6.28
N PHE A 183 17.81 -6.65 -5.33
CA PHE A 183 17.84 -5.20 -5.56
C PHE A 183 19.22 -4.60 -5.26
N PRO A 184 20.16 -4.61 -6.23
CA PRO A 184 21.55 -4.23 -5.97
C PRO A 184 21.73 -2.73 -5.66
N ASN A 185 20.78 -1.88 -6.07
CA ASN A 185 20.82 -0.43 -5.85
C ASN A 185 19.94 0.00 -4.67
N LEU A 186 19.47 -0.93 -3.85
CA LEU A 186 18.66 -0.65 -2.67
C LEU A 186 19.47 0.16 -1.64
N ARG A 187 18.91 1.29 -1.22
CA ARG A 187 19.54 2.23 -0.28
C ARG A 187 18.67 2.50 0.94
N ARG A 188 17.35 2.34 0.81
CA ARG A 188 16.38 2.63 1.86
C ARG A 188 15.42 1.47 2.09
N VAL A 189 15.12 1.18 3.35
CA VAL A 189 13.97 0.35 3.72
C VAL A 189 13.06 1.18 4.63
N THR A 190 11.81 1.32 4.23
CA THR A 190 10.77 2.03 4.98
C THR A 190 9.75 1.02 5.46
N LEU A 191 9.51 0.97 6.75
CA LEU A 191 8.49 0.15 7.38
C LEU A 191 7.36 1.07 7.84
N SER A 192 6.13 0.79 7.40
CA SER A 192 4.96 1.63 7.66
C SER A 192 3.71 0.78 7.92
N PRO A 193 3.00 0.97 9.04
CA PRO A 193 1.65 0.44 9.24
C PRO A 193 0.55 1.37 8.71
N ALA A 194 0.92 2.47 8.02
CA ALA A 194 0.00 3.52 7.56
C ALA A 194 -0.09 3.63 6.03
N VAL A 195 0.37 2.61 5.31
CA VAL A 195 0.42 2.58 3.84
C VAL A 195 -0.95 2.83 3.18
N HIS A 196 -2.01 2.34 3.80
CA HIS A 196 -3.38 2.55 3.33
C HIS A 196 -3.89 4.00 3.50
N GLY A 197 -3.07 4.95 3.98
CA GLY A 197 -3.37 6.38 3.94
C GLY A 197 -4.63 6.70 4.70
N ILE A 198 -5.61 7.42 4.17
CA ILE A 198 -7.00 7.50 4.68
C ILE A 198 -7.93 6.86 3.64
N LEU A 199 -9.17 6.48 3.99
CA LEU A 199 -10.09 5.88 3.01
C LEU A 199 -10.23 6.77 1.77
N GLY A 200 -10.05 6.18 0.58
CA GLY A 200 -10.07 6.90 -0.70
C GLY A 200 -8.78 7.68 -1.03
N ARG A 201 -7.80 7.74 -0.12
CA ARG A 201 -6.52 8.43 -0.33
C ARG A 201 -5.37 7.65 0.34
N PRO A 202 -4.87 6.57 -0.28
CA PRO A 202 -3.77 5.79 0.27
C PRO A 202 -2.48 6.62 0.35
N LEU A 203 -1.63 6.28 1.31
CA LEU A 203 -0.31 6.91 1.46
C LEU A 203 0.63 6.41 0.37
N TYR A 204 0.61 5.10 0.16
CA TYR A 204 1.22 4.49 -1.01
C TYR A 204 0.20 3.64 -1.74
N SER A 205 0.08 3.83 -3.05
CA SER A 205 -0.78 2.99 -3.90
C SER A 205 -0.08 1.66 -4.18
N THR A 206 -0.07 0.73 -3.22
CA THR A 206 0.52 -0.61 -3.39
C THR A 206 -0.19 -1.43 -4.48
N PRO A 207 0.43 -2.49 -5.02
CA PRO A 207 -0.26 -3.43 -5.90
C PRO A 207 -1.61 -3.93 -5.38
N THR A 208 -1.70 -4.29 -4.10
CA THR A 208 -2.96 -4.70 -3.45
C THR A 208 -3.98 -3.56 -3.42
N ILE A 209 -3.60 -2.36 -2.98
CA ILE A 209 -4.53 -1.21 -2.94
C ILE A 209 -5.06 -0.86 -4.32
N ARG A 210 -4.21 -0.90 -5.35
CA ARG A 210 -4.62 -0.66 -6.75
C ARG A 210 -5.53 -1.73 -7.33
N SER A 211 -5.63 -2.90 -6.68
CA SER A 211 -6.48 -4.01 -7.12
C SER A 211 -7.88 -3.99 -6.51
N PHE A 212 -8.13 -3.12 -5.53
CA PHE A 212 -9.45 -3.01 -4.91
C PHE A 212 -10.48 -2.46 -5.89
N PRO A 213 -11.75 -2.91 -5.80
CA PRO A 213 -12.81 -2.28 -6.55
C PRO A 213 -12.97 -0.83 -6.10
N GLU A 214 -13.43 -0.01 -7.03
CA GLU A 214 -13.75 1.39 -6.74
C GLU A 214 -14.78 1.46 -5.61
N GLY A 215 -14.55 2.37 -4.66
CA GLY A 215 -15.46 2.56 -3.54
C GLY A 215 -15.52 1.42 -2.50
N LEU A 216 -14.53 0.52 -2.45
CA LEU A 216 -14.42 -0.51 -1.40
C LEU A 216 -14.31 0.12 0.00
N ILE A 217 -15.26 -0.17 0.89
CA ILE A 217 -15.24 0.29 2.30
C ILE A 217 -14.74 -0.85 3.18
N TYR A 218 -13.60 -0.69 3.84
CA TYR A 218 -13.03 -1.74 4.68
C TYR A 218 -12.35 -1.15 5.93
N PRO A 219 -12.46 -1.80 7.09
CA PRO A 219 -11.72 -1.41 8.28
C PRO A 219 -10.26 -1.84 8.14
N LEU A 220 -9.37 -1.03 8.73
CA LEU A 220 -7.93 -1.30 8.79
C LEU A 220 -7.43 -0.96 10.18
N HIS A 221 -6.79 -1.92 10.85
CA HIS A 221 -6.04 -1.58 12.05
C HIS A 221 -4.80 -0.80 11.64
N ARG A 222 -4.76 0.48 12.02
CA ARG A 222 -3.63 1.36 11.73
C ARG A 222 -2.67 1.35 12.89
N GLY A 223 -1.40 1.29 12.55
CA GLY A 223 -0.35 1.44 13.54
C GLY A 223 0.03 0.14 14.22
N TRP A 224 1.23 0.17 14.78
CA TRP A 224 1.62 -0.71 15.88
C TRP A 224 0.76 -0.38 17.11
N PRO A 225 0.66 -1.29 18.09
CA PRO A 225 -0.24 -1.17 19.23
C PRO A 225 -0.36 0.28 19.74
N GLU A 226 -1.55 0.86 19.58
CA GLU A 226 -1.80 2.25 19.99
C GLU A 226 -1.57 2.36 21.50
N THR A 227 -0.66 3.25 21.89
CA THR A 227 -0.61 3.76 23.26
C THR A 227 -1.73 4.79 23.39
N ASN A 228 -2.78 4.48 24.16
CA ASN A 228 -3.70 5.51 24.63
C ASN A 228 -2.88 6.60 25.31
N ILE A 229 -2.95 7.83 24.81
CA ILE A 229 -2.16 8.99 25.28
C ILE A 229 -2.41 9.28 26.78
N VAL A 230 -3.51 8.76 27.33
CA VAL A 230 -4.03 9.06 28.67
C VAL A 230 -3.70 7.97 29.70
N GLU A 231 -3.13 6.83 29.29
CA GLU A 231 -2.81 5.73 30.21
C GLU A 231 -1.31 5.61 30.44
N GLU A 232 -0.88 5.51 31.70
CA GLU A 232 0.45 5.03 32.04
C GLU A 232 0.57 3.60 31.50
N HIS A 233 1.44 3.39 30.51
CA HIS A 233 1.65 2.06 29.93
C HIS A 233 2.76 1.37 30.70
N PRO A 234 2.46 0.39 31.57
CA PRO A 234 3.52 -0.47 32.09
C PRO A 234 4.20 -1.15 30.89
N LEU A 235 5.54 -1.14 30.89
CA LEU A 235 6.32 -1.86 29.89
C LEU A 235 5.87 -3.32 29.87
N ARG A 236 5.17 -3.72 28.81
CA ARG A 236 4.75 -5.11 28.64
C ARG A 236 5.99 -5.97 28.41
N SER A 237 5.97 -7.19 28.93
CA SER A 237 7.02 -8.18 28.65
C SER A 237 7.13 -8.44 27.14
N TRP A 238 8.34 -8.46 26.60
CA TRP A 238 8.61 -8.77 25.19
C TRP A 238 8.44 -10.28 24.90
N ASP A 239 7.19 -10.73 24.90
CA ASP A 239 6.78 -12.10 24.71
C ASP A 239 6.40 -12.42 23.25
N GLU A 240 5.96 -13.65 22.98
CA GLU A 240 5.51 -14.06 21.64
C GLU A 240 4.28 -13.28 21.16
N SER A 241 3.41 -12.83 22.08
CA SER A 241 2.24 -12.03 21.72
C SER A 241 2.67 -10.64 21.22
N SER A 242 3.56 -9.98 21.96
CA SER A 242 4.13 -8.68 21.58
C SER A 242 4.86 -8.78 20.25
N ARG A 243 5.62 -9.87 20.02
CA ARG A 243 6.30 -10.10 18.73
C ARG A 243 5.33 -10.26 17.56
N ARG A 244 4.15 -10.84 17.76
CA ARG A 244 3.10 -10.91 16.73
C ARG A 244 2.48 -9.55 16.42
N GLU A 245 2.25 -8.72 17.44
CA GLU A 245 1.74 -7.35 17.25
C GLU A 245 2.74 -6.44 16.53
N TRP A 246 4.04 -6.67 16.75
CA TRP A 246 5.14 -5.97 16.11
C TRP A 246 5.80 -6.80 15.00
N HIS A 247 5.02 -7.62 14.30
CA HIS A 247 5.54 -8.58 13.33
C HIS A 247 6.38 -7.93 12.23
N GLY A 248 5.90 -6.87 11.57
CA GLY A 248 6.66 -6.21 10.51
C GLY A 248 7.98 -5.62 11.01
N LEU A 249 7.99 -5.06 12.24
CA LEU A 249 9.23 -4.60 12.86
C LEU A 249 10.20 -5.76 13.08
N CYS A 250 9.74 -6.87 13.64
CA CYS A 250 10.56 -8.07 13.88
C CYS A 250 11.12 -8.64 12.57
N VAL A 251 10.27 -8.78 11.54
CA VAL A 251 10.64 -9.34 10.24
C VAL A 251 11.64 -8.43 9.55
N VAL A 252 11.33 -7.15 9.40
CA VAL A 252 12.14 -6.23 8.62
C VAL A 252 13.52 -6.03 9.26
N THR A 253 13.58 -5.78 10.57
CA THR A 253 14.87 -5.62 11.27
C THR A 253 15.71 -6.89 11.21
N LYS A 254 15.11 -8.08 11.42
CA LYS A 254 15.80 -9.36 11.31
C LYS A 254 16.37 -9.60 9.92
N GLN A 255 15.54 -9.47 8.86
CA GLN A 255 15.99 -9.76 7.50
C GLN A 255 17.04 -8.77 7.01
N VAL A 256 16.87 -7.48 7.31
CA VAL A 256 17.85 -6.45 6.94
C VAL A 256 19.18 -6.66 7.68
N ALA A 257 19.16 -6.89 8.99
CA ALA A 257 20.37 -7.13 9.77
C ALA A 257 21.11 -8.39 9.28
N GLN A 258 20.39 -9.49 9.06
CA GLN A 258 20.99 -10.72 8.52
C GLN A 258 21.59 -10.51 7.13
N HIS A 259 20.96 -9.70 6.28
CA HIS A 259 21.46 -9.42 4.95
C HIS A 259 22.74 -8.57 5.00
N ILE A 260 22.78 -7.52 5.81
CA ILE A 260 23.98 -6.68 6.02
C ILE A 260 25.15 -7.52 6.56
N LEU A 261 24.88 -8.37 7.56
CA LEU A 261 25.91 -9.25 8.14
C LEU A 261 26.52 -10.21 7.10
N LYS A 262 25.70 -10.72 6.17
CA LYS A 262 26.15 -11.63 5.12
C LYS A 262 26.76 -10.91 3.91
N ASN A 263 26.47 -9.63 3.73
CA ASN A 263 26.89 -8.82 2.58
C ASN A 263 27.44 -7.47 3.06
N PRO A 264 28.69 -7.41 3.58
CA PRO A 264 29.24 -6.17 4.16
C PRO A 264 29.31 -4.98 3.19
N MET A 265 29.34 -5.25 1.88
CA MET A 265 29.32 -4.22 0.83
C MET A 265 27.91 -3.69 0.52
N PHE A 266 26.86 -4.25 1.13
CA PHE A 266 25.49 -3.79 0.94
C PHE A 266 25.30 -2.41 1.59
N GLY A 267 25.23 -1.38 0.74
CA GLY A 267 25.17 0.01 1.15
C GLY A 267 23.76 0.51 1.50
N LEU A 268 23.12 -0.07 2.52
CA LEU A 268 21.88 0.49 3.06
C LEU A 268 22.19 1.79 3.79
N SER A 269 21.75 2.93 3.25
CA SER A 269 21.99 4.24 3.85
C SER A 269 20.90 4.64 4.84
N GLU A 270 19.67 4.11 4.68
CA GLU A 270 18.53 4.57 5.46
C GLU A 270 17.59 3.44 5.86
N PHE A 271 17.14 3.50 7.12
CA PHE A 271 16.11 2.64 7.68
C PHE A 271 15.06 3.53 8.35
N VAL A 272 13.83 3.53 7.81
CA VAL A 272 12.78 4.48 8.21
C VAL A 272 11.62 3.73 8.86
N LEU A 273 11.23 4.16 10.06
CA LEU A 273 9.99 3.73 10.73
C LEU A 273 8.95 4.84 10.55
N GLU A 274 7.93 4.59 9.75
CA GLU A 274 6.91 5.58 9.40
C GLU A 274 5.54 5.20 9.97
N SER A 275 5.23 5.63 11.20
CA SER A 275 3.96 5.27 11.84
C SER A 275 2.75 6.07 11.33
N ARG A 276 2.97 7.35 10.95
CA ARG A 276 1.92 8.37 10.68
C ARG A 276 0.69 8.27 11.60
N GLN A 277 0.90 7.93 12.87
CA GLN A 277 -0.16 7.78 13.88
C GLN A 277 -0.73 9.10 14.40
N LEU A 278 -0.23 10.24 13.91
CA LEU A 278 -0.75 11.54 14.33
C LEU A 278 -2.17 11.74 13.79
N TRP A 279 -3.12 11.85 14.72
CA TRP A 279 -4.51 12.27 14.55
C TRP A 279 -4.64 13.73 14.08
N THR A 280 -3.76 14.22 13.21
CA THR A 280 -3.72 15.64 12.79
C THR A 280 -4.42 15.89 11.46
N GLY A 281 -5.43 15.08 11.13
CA GLY A 281 -6.13 15.15 9.85
C GLY A 281 -7.65 15.03 9.97
N ILE A 282 -8.26 15.73 10.94
CA ILE A 282 -9.70 16.04 11.05
C ILE A 282 -10.63 14.81 10.99
N ASN A 283 -11.09 14.37 12.18
CA ASN A 283 -12.25 13.48 12.33
C ASN A 283 -13.53 14.10 11.75
#